data_AF-A0A7C3T2K7-F1
#
_entry.id   AF-A0A7C3T2K7-F1
#
_cell.length_a   1.000
_cell.length_b   1.000
_cell.length_c   1.000
_cell.angle_alpha   90.00
_cell.angle_beta   90.00
_cell.angle_gamma   90.00
#
_symmetry.space_group_name_H-M   'P 1'
#
loop_
_entity.id
_entity.type
_entity.pdbx_description
1 polymer ?
#
loop_
_entity_poly.entity_id
_entity_poly.type
_entity_poly.pdbx_seq_one_letter_code
_entity_poly.pdbx_strand_id
1 'polypeptide(L)'
;MREKRVRPGKKPAWPVRAWHWYRERRRRKKPPWFIRLLRRWGVQLSPRAERAVAWVETIVEVGLLFWLIITYVTVRMTVPTGSMIPAILPGDSFFVDIVSYHFRSPTPGSIVVFWFLEELRVTKVRPGSAAAEAGIQVGDYVVAPGRWDIGVGGEPVPSLLTLSRRIQAHQGGSLEFTVLRPITNREAQVVSLWVKIPS
;
A
#
# COMPACT_ATOMS: atom_id res chain seq x y z
N MET A 1 -63.22 -20.85 -25.48
CA MET A 1 -62.74 -19.45 -25.38
C MET A 1 -62.58 -19.10 -23.90
N ARG A 2 -61.35 -18.80 -23.42
CA ARG A 2 -61.10 -18.41 -22.03
C ARG A 2 -60.95 -16.89 -21.94
N GLU A 3 -61.91 -16.26 -21.27
CA GLU A 3 -61.93 -14.82 -21.03
C GLU A 3 -60.89 -14.43 -19.97
N LYS A 4 -59.90 -13.63 -20.36
CA LYS A 4 -58.88 -13.11 -19.44
C LYS A 4 -59.49 -12.01 -18.57
N ARG A 5 -59.84 -12.33 -17.32
CA ARG A 5 -60.15 -11.35 -16.28
C ARG A 5 -58.96 -10.39 -16.06
N VAL A 6 -59.13 -9.14 -16.47
CA VAL A 6 -58.22 -8.04 -16.14
C VAL A 6 -58.35 -7.76 -14.64
N ARG A 7 -57.30 -8.01 -13.85
CA ARG A 7 -57.27 -7.61 -12.44
C ARG A 7 -57.11 -6.09 -12.38
N PRO A 8 -57.97 -5.35 -11.64
CA PRO A 8 -57.79 -3.92 -11.48
C PRO A 8 -56.50 -3.66 -10.69
N GLY A 9 -55.56 -2.92 -11.30
CA GLY A 9 -54.33 -2.49 -10.64
C GLY A 9 -54.66 -1.71 -9.37
N LYS A 10 -54.04 -2.10 -8.25
CA LYS A 10 -54.19 -1.42 -6.95
C LYS A 10 -53.93 0.07 -7.15
N LYS A 11 -54.98 0.89 -7.00
CA LYS A 11 -54.85 2.35 -7.03
C LYS A 11 -53.97 2.76 -5.86
N PRO A 12 -53.07 3.74 -6.05
CA PRO A 12 -52.16 4.12 -5.00
C PRO A 12 -52.89 4.77 -3.81
N ALA A 13 -52.40 4.50 -2.59
CA ALA A 13 -52.98 4.97 -1.34
C ALA A 13 -52.80 6.49 -1.08
N TRP A 14 -52.06 7.18 -1.93
CA TRP A 14 -51.74 8.61 -1.80
C TRP A 14 -52.60 9.42 -2.78
N PRO A 15 -52.97 10.67 -2.43
CA PRO A 15 -53.74 11.53 -3.33
C PRO A 15 -53.03 11.65 -4.67
N VAL A 16 -53.76 11.44 -5.77
CA VAL A 16 -53.24 11.36 -7.14
C VAL A 16 -52.34 12.56 -7.47
N ARG A 17 -52.69 13.76 -6.97
CA ARG A 17 -51.84 14.97 -7.04
C ARG A 17 -50.45 14.80 -6.42
N ALA A 18 -50.35 14.19 -5.24
CA ALA A 18 -49.07 13.92 -4.59
C ALA A 18 -48.24 12.90 -5.37
N TRP A 19 -48.88 11.94 -6.04
CA TRP A 19 -48.14 11.03 -6.92
C TRP A 19 -47.56 11.71 -8.13
N HIS A 20 -48.36 12.52 -8.83
CA HIS A 20 -47.91 13.25 -9.99
C HIS A 20 -46.74 14.16 -9.61
N TRP A 21 -46.85 14.89 -8.49
CA TRP A 21 -45.77 15.72 -7.94
C TRP A 21 -44.49 14.92 -7.60
N TYR A 22 -44.62 13.77 -6.95
CA TYR A 22 -43.49 12.90 -6.59
C TYR A 22 -42.79 12.33 -7.84
N ARG A 23 -43.57 11.95 -8.86
CA ARG A 23 -43.06 11.37 -10.12
C ARG A 23 -42.40 12.42 -11.01
N GLU A 24 -42.89 13.66 -11.00
CA GLU A 24 -42.34 14.77 -11.78
C GLU A 24 -40.97 15.22 -11.27
N ARG A 25 -40.79 15.28 -9.93
CA ARG A 25 -39.49 15.63 -9.33
C ARG A 25 -38.39 14.62 -9.64
N ARG A 26 -38.71 13.33 -9.73
CA ARG A 26 -37.75 12.26 -10.04
C ARG A 26 -37.20 12.31 -11.47
N ARG A 27 -37.85 13.02 -12.40
CA ARG A 27 -37.43 13.05 -13.81
C ARG A 27 -36.37 14.10 -14.13
N ARG A 28 -36.12 15.08 -13.24
CA ARG A 28 -35.06 16.07 -13.45
C ARG A 28 -33.75 15.53 -12.88
N LYS A 29 -33.00 14.78 -13.69
CA LYS A 29 -31.60 14.49 -13.39
C LYS A 29 -30.86 15.83 -13.31
N LYS A 30 -30.28 16.15 -12.14
CA LYS A 30 -29.46 17.36 -11.99
C LYS A 30 -28.28 17.23 -12.96
N PRO A 31 -27.95 18.28 -13.72
CA PRO A 31 -26.80 18.22 -14.61
C PRO A 31 -25.53 17.97 -13.78
N PRO A 32 -24.58 17.19 -14.32
CA PRO A 32 -23.25 17.01 -13.77
C PRO A 32 -22.64 18.35 -13.35
N TRP A 33 -21.85 18.38 -12.29
CA TRP A 33 -21.37 19.65 -11.76
C TRP A 33 -20.40 20.33 -12.73
N PHE A 34 -19.67 19.57 -13.56
CA PHE A 34 -18.86 20.14 -14.63
C PHE A 34 -19.69 20.86 -15.69
N ILE A 35 -20.88 20.36 -16.03
CA ILE A 35 -21.75 21.05 -17.00
C ILE A 35 -22.24 22.38 -16.41
N ARG A 36 -22.52 22.42 -15.11
CA ARG A 36 -22.88 23.67 -14.42
C ARG A 36 -21.72 24.67 -14.44
N LEU A 37 -20.48 24.18 -14.28
CA LEU A 37 -19.28 25.01 -14.37
C LEU A 37 -19.02 25.51 -15.80
N LEU A 38 -19.13 24.65 -16.81
CA LEU A 38 -18.93 25.01 -18.22
C LEU A 38 -19.96 26.03 -18.71
N ARG A 39 -21.21 25.93 -18.24
CA ARG A 39 -22.24 26.95 -18.51
C ARG A 39 -21.91 28.30 -17.87
N ARG A 40 -21.25 28.32 -16.70
CA ARG A 40 -20.78 29.56 -16.07
C ARG A 40 -19.71 30.26 -16.92
N TRP A 41 -19.00 29.52 -17.75
CA TRP A 41 -18.01 30.04 -18.72
C TRP A 41 -18.58 30.27 -20.13
N GLY A 42 -19.91 30.26 -20.29
CA GLY A 42 -20.57 30.59 -21.55
C GLY A 42 -20.54 29.46 -22.60
N VAL A 43 -20.05 28.26 -22.24
CA VAL A 43 -19.99 27.12 -23.17
C VAL A 43 -21.33 26.39 -23.17
N GLN A 44 -22.02 26.40 -24.31
CA GLN A 44 -23.22 25.60 -24.54
C GLN A 44 -22.84 24.29 -25.26
N LEU A 45 -22.97 23.17 -24.56
CA LEU A 45 -22.68 21.84 -25.10
C LEU A 45 -23.90 21.27 -25.82
N SER A 46 -23.66 20.50 -26.88
CA SER A 46 -24.73 19.74 -27.55
C SER A 46 -25.29 18.63 -26.64
N PRO A 47 -26.54 18.14 -26.84
CA PRO A 47 -27.12 17.08 -26.02
C PRO A 47 -26.35 15.75 -26.00
N ARG A 48 -25.49 15.52 -27.00
CA ARG A 48 -24.59 14.37 -27.05
C ARG A 48 -23.33 14.64 -26.21
N ALA A 49 -22.77 15.84 -26.32
CA ALA A 49 -21.62 16.26 -25.53
C ALA A 49 -21.95 16.32 -24.03
N GLU A 50 -23.13 16.82 -23.65
CA GLU A 50 -23.57 16.80 -22.24
C GLU A 50 -23.65 15.38 -21.69
N ARG A 51 -24.13 14.42 -22.48
CA ARG A 51 -24.15 13.01 -22.08
C ARG A 51 -22.74 12.43 -21.94
N ALA A 52 -21.84 12.75 -22.87
CA ALA A 52 -20.46 12.28 -22.80
C ALA A 52 -19.75 12.82 -21.55
N VAL A 53 -19.87 14.13 -21.27
CA VAL A 53 -19.31 14.76 -20.07
C VAL A 53 -19.89 14.13 -18.80
N ALA A 54 -21.20 13.85 -18.77
CA ALA A 54 -21.82 13.18 -17.63
C ALA A 54 -21.22 11.78 -17.35
N TRP A 55 -21.00 11.00 -18.40
CA TRP A 55 -20.36 9.67 -18.28
C TRP A 55 -18.91 9.79 -17.85
N VAL A 56 -18.16 10.74 -18.41
CA VAL A 56 -16.75 10.97 -18.04
C VAL A 56 -16.64 11.40 -16.57
N GLU A 57 -17.47 12.35 -16.11
CA GLU A 57 -17.50 12.77 -14.70
C GLU A 57 -17.74 11.56 -13.78
N THR A 58 -18.71 10.71 -14.12
CA THR A 58 -19.01 9.50 -13.33
C THR A 58 -17.82 8.52 -13.31
N ILE A 59 -17.19 8.26 -14.46
CA ILE A 59 -16.05 7.35 -14.55
C ILE A 59 -14.86 7.90 -13.77
N VAL A 60 -14.60 9.21 -13.84
CA VAL A 60 -13.51 9.86 -13.12
C VAL A 60 -13.76 9.82 -11.61
N GLU A 61 -14.97 10.15 -11.15
CA GLU A 61 -15.31 10.11 -9.72
C GLU A 61 -15.19 8.70 -9.14
N VAL A 62 -15.73 7.69 -9.85
CA VAL A 62 -15.63 6.28 -9.42
C VAL A 62 -14.18 5.79 -9.50
N GLY A 63 -13.45 6.13 -10.56
CA GLY A 63 -12.06 5.75 -10.74
C GLY A 63 -11.15 6.36 -9.68
N LEU A 64 -11.35 7.63 -9.34
CA LEU A 64 -10.61 8.31 -8.28
C LEU A 64 -10.91 7.69 -6.92
N LEU A 65 -12.19 7.43 -6.61
CA LEU A 65 -12.57 6.76 -5.36
C LEU A 65 -11.93 5.37 -5.28
N PHE A 66 -12.01 4.58 -6.36
CA PHE A 66 -11.41 3.25 -6.42
C PHE A 66 -9.89 3.31 -6.23
N TRP A 67 -9.21 4.22 -6.92
CA TRP A 67 -7.77 4.44 -6.78
C TRP A 67 -7.39 4.78 -5.34
N LEU A 68 -8.11 5.69 -4.68
CA LEU A 68 -7.87 6.02 -3.28
C LEU A 68 -8.05 4.81 -2.34
N ILE A 69 -9.06 3.98 -2.58
CA ILE A 69 -9.31 2.78 -1.76
C ILE A 69 -8.17 1.77 -1.92
N ILE A 70 -7.75 1.44 -3.14
CA ILE A 70 -6.69 0.45 -3.35
C ILE A 70 -5.31 0.93 -2.90
N THR A 71 -5.07 2.25 -2.88
CA THR A 71 -3.79 2.83 -2.48
C THR A 71 -3.69 3.02 -0.96
N TYR A 72 -4.77 3.46 -0.30
CA TYR A 72 -4.71 3.92 1.10
C TYR A 72 -5.56 3.10 2.07
N VAL A 73 -6.56 2.36 1.58
CA VAL A 73 -7.49 1.66 2.48
C VAL A 73 -7.15 0.18 2.58
N THR A 74 -7.09 -0.51 1.44
CA THR A 74 -6.87 -1.96 1.44
C THR A 74 -6.12 -2.43 0.21
N VAL A 75 -5.31 -3.47 0.39
CA VAL A 75 -4.57 -4.14 -0.68
C VAL A 75 -4.77 -5.65 -0.62
N ARG A 76 -4.90 -6.28 -1.79
CA ARG A 76 -4.93 -7.74 -1.93
C ARG A 76 -3.51 -8.26 -2.02
N MET A 77 -3.10 -9.13 -1.10
CA MET A 77 -1.80 -9.80 -1.11
C MET A 77 -1.98 -11.31 -1.18
N THR A 78 -1.05 -12.00 -1.83
CA THR A 78 -1.01 -13.47 -1.89
C THR A 78 0.25 -13.94 -1.18
N VAL A 79 0.12 -14.95 -0.32
CA VAL A 79 1.24 -15.44 0.50
C VAL A 79 2.02 -16.52 -0.27
N PRO A 80 3.31 -16.31 -0.56
CA PRO A 80 4.09 -17.27 -1.35
C PRO A 80 4.72 -18.39 -0.49
N THR A 81 4.87 -18.19 0.82
CA THR A 81 5.62 -19.09 1.71
C THR A 81 4.73 -19.82 2.73
N GLY A 82 5.19 -20.98 3.20
CA GLY A 82 4.49 -21.84 4.15
C GLY A 82 4.91 -21.68 5.60
N SER A 83 5.51 -20.56 6.01
CA SER A 83 6.02 -20.37 7.38
C SER A 83 4.93 -20.24 8.44
N MET A 84 3.67 -20.05 8.02
CA MET A 84 2.51 -19.87 8.90
C MET A 84 1.54 -21.06 8.86
N ILE A 85 1.98 -22.23 8.41
CA ILE A 85 1.18 -23.47 8.47
C ILE A 85 0.95 -23.87 9.94
N PRO A 86 -0.28 -24.23 10.36
CA PRO A 86 -1.48 -24.45 9.54
C PRO A 86 -2.41 -23.24 9.37
N ALA A 87 -2.09 -22.08 9.96
CA ALA A 87 -2.98 -20.91 9.95
C ALA A 87 -3.14 -20.26 8.56
N ILE A 88 -2.07 -20.22 7.76
CA ILE A 88 -2.06 -19.71 6.39
C ILE A 88 -1.37 -20.71 5.47
N LEU A 89 -2.00 -21.02 4.36
CA LEU A 89 -1.45 -21.90 3.34
C LEU A 89 -0.79 -21.10 2.20
N PRO A 90 0.29 -21.59 1.59
CA PRO A 90 0.84 -21.00 0.38
C PRO A 90 -0.23 -20.88 -0.72
N GLY A 91 -0.34 -19.70 -1.32
CA GLY A 91 -1.35 -19.38 -2.33
C GLY A 91 -2.61 -18.70 -1.77
N ASP A 92 -2.80 -18.68 -0.45
CA ASP A 92 -3.90 -17.93 0.17
C ASP A 92 -3.77 -16.44 -0.13
N SER A 93 -4.92 -15.79 -0.30
CA SER A 93 -5.01 -14.36 -0.62
C SER A 93 -5.79 -13.62 0.45
N PHE A 94 -5.21 -12.53 0.95
CA PHE A 94 -5.76 -11.72 2.03
C PHE A 94 -5.98 -10.28 1.58
N PHE A 95 -6.97 -9.63 2.19
CA PHE A 95 -7.13 -8.19 2.15
C PHE A 95 -6.48 -7.60 3.40
N VAL A 96 -5.44 -6.80 3.20
CA VAL A 96 -4.75 -6.08 4.28
C VAL A 96 -5.47 -4.76 4.49
N ASP A 97 -5.81 -4.45 5.74
CA ASP A 97 -6.34 -3.15 6.15
C ASP A 97 -5.20 -2.24 6.59
N ILE A 98 -4.97 -1.17 5.83
CA ILE A 98 -3.91 -0.20 6.09
C ILE A 98 -4.36 0.84 7.14
N VAL A 99 -5.65 1.17 7.14
CA VAL A 99 -6.22 2.28 7.92
C VAL A 99 -6.21 1.94 9.39
N SER A 100 -6.64 0.73 9.76
CA SER A 100 -6.73 0.33 11.17
C SER A 100 -5.40 0.42 11.90
N TYR A 101 -4.27 0.17 11.21
CA TYR A 101 -2.92 0.29 11.79
C TYR A 101 -2.60 1.72 12.24
N HIS A 102 -3.18 2.74 11.62
CA HIS A 102 -2.93 4.14 11.99
C HIS A 102 -3.69 4.57 13.25
N PHE A 103 -4.74 3.84 13.64
CA PHE A 103 -5.60 4.17 14.77
C PHE A 103 -5.49 3.19 15.94
N ARG A 104 -4.98 1.98 15.71
CA ARG A 104 -4.90 0.92 16.72
C ARG A 104 -3.61 0.14 16.60
N SER A 105 -3.01 -0.12 17.75
CA SER A 105 -1.89 -1.06 17.86
C SER A 105 -2.37 -2.50 17.67
N PRO A 106 -1.53 -3.38 17.08
CA PRO A 106 -1.87 -4.79 16.93
C PRO A 106 -2.00 -5.49 18.29
N THR A 107 -3.01 -6.35 18.43
CA THR A 107 -3.21 -7.18 19.62
C THR A 107 -2.54 -8.55 19.46
N PRO A 108 -2.24 -9.29 20.55
CA PRO A 108 -1.79 -10.67 20.46
C PRO A 108 -2.74 -11.50 19.58
N GLY A 109 -2.18 -12.26 18.63
CA GLY A 109 -2.93 -13.01 17.61
C GLY A 109 -3.22 -12.24 16.32
N SER A 110 -2.87 -10.94 16.23
CA SER A 110 -2.98 -10.18 14.98
C SER A 110 -1.91 -10.61 13.98
N ILE A 111 -2.31 -10.77 12.72
CA ILE A 111 -1.39 -10.99 11.60
C ILE A 111 -1.07 -9.63 11.00
N VAL A 112 0.21 -9.26 11.01
CA VAL A 112 0.69 -7.96 10.51
C VAL A 112 1.62 -8.14 9.33
N VAL A 113 1.47 -7.27 8.35
CA VAL A 113 2.37 -7.16 7.20
C VAL A 113 3.26 -5.97 7.41
N PHE A 114 4.57 -6.16 7.28
CA PHE A 114 5.56 -5.10 7.43
C PHE A 114 6.59 -5.19 6.31
N TRP A 115 7.22 -4.05 6.03
CA TRP A 115 8.34 -3.98 5.10
C TRP A 115 9.59 -4.50 5.79
N PHE A 116 10.24 -5.47 5.17
CA PHE A 116 11.53 -5.98 5.59
C PHE A 116 12.62 -5.45 4.66
N LEU A 117 13.78 -5.12 5.21
CA LEU A 117 14.94 -4.71 4.43
C LEU A 117 15.53 -5.93 3.71
N GLU A 118 15.22 -6.10 2.43
CA GLU A 118 15.67 -7.27 1.66
C GLU A 118 17.17 -7.22 1.33
N GLU A 119 17.69 -6.03 1.06
CA GLU A 119 19.08 -5.82 0.67
C GLU A 119 19.61 -4.51 1.26
N LEU A 120 20.84 -4.54 1.78
CA LEU A 120 21.58 -3.37 2.20
C LEU A 120 23.02 -3.49 1.73
N ARG A 121 23.33 -2.80 0.62
CA ARG A 121 24.65 -2.78 0.02
C ARG A 121 25.39 -1.47 0.32
N VAL A 122 26.67 -1.59 0.66
CA VAL A 122 27.56 -0.45 0.87
C VAL A 122 27.91 0.17 -0.48
N THR A 123 27.43 1.38 -0.74
CA THR A 123 27.68 2.10 -2.00
C THR A 123 28.87 3.05 -1.92
N LYS A 124 29.17 3.58 -0.73
CA LYS A 124 30.27 4.52 -0.52
C LYS A 124 30.81 4.37 0.89
N VAL A 125 32.13 4.38 1.00
CA VAL A 125 32.85 4.47 2.28
C VAL A 125 33.68 5.75 2.26
N ARG A 126 33.53 6.58 3.28
CA ARG A 126 34.30 7.83 3.39
C ARG A 126 35.70 7.51 3.93
N PRO A 127 36.79 7.99 3.30
CA PRO A 127 38.13 7.86 3.87
C PRO A 127 38.20 8.45 5.29
N GLY A 128 38.88 7.76 6.20
CA GLY A 128 39.00 8.17 7.61
C GLY A 128 37.70 8.05 8.43
N SER A 129 36.63 7.46 7.88
CA SER A 129 35.46 7.10 8.69
C SER A 129 35.69 5.82 9.48
N ALA A 130 34.96 5.63 10.57
CA ALA A 130 34.97 4.38 11.33
C ALA A 130 34.75 3.13 10.46
N ALA A 131 33.89 3.23 9.44
CA ALA A 131 33.66 2.15 8.48
C ALA A 131 34.91 1.85 7.63
N ALA A 132 35.62 2.88 7.16
CA ALA A 132 36.89 2.72 6.44
C ALA A 132 37.98 2.11 7.34
N GLU A 133 38.10 2.57 8.59
CA GLU A 133 39.07 2.05 9.55
C GLU A 133 38.80 0.59 9.92
N ALA A 134 37.52 0.21 10.02
CA ALA A 134 37.10 -1.17 10.23
C ALA A 134 37.28 -2.06 9.00
N GLY A 135 37.64 -1.50 7.84
CA GLY A 135 37.84 -2.25 6.60
C GLY A 135 36.56 -2.62 5.86
N ILE A 136 35.45 -1.90 6.08
CA ILE A 136 34.23 -2.01 5.25
C ILE A 136 34.56 -1.49 3.85
N GLN A 137 34.10 -2.20 2.82
CA GLN A 137 34.38 -1.90 1.42
C GLN A 137 33.10 -1.57 0.66
N VAL A 138 33.25 -0.81 -0.43
CA VAL A 138 32.17 -0.63 -1.39
C VAL A 138 31.83 -1.97 -2.03
N GLY A 139 30.55 -2.32 -2.04
CA GLY A 139 30.05 -3.59 -2.54
C GLY A 139 29.74 -4.62 -1.45
N ASP A 140 30.18 -4.41 -0.21
CA ASP A 140 29.81 -5.27 0.92
C ASP A 140 28.29 -5.23 1.16
N TYR A 141 27.71 -6.38 1.46
CA TYR A 141 26.31 -6.50 1.82
C TYR A 141 26.19 -6.68 3.34
N VAL A 142 25.50 -5.75 4.00
CA VAL A 142 25.13 -5.86 5.41
C VAL A 142 23.85 -6.69 5.56
N VAL A 143 22.98 -6.64 4.54
CA VAL A 143 21.78 -7.48 4.41
C VAL A 143 21.71 -7.97 2.98
N ALA A 144 21.40 -9.26 2.78
CA ALA A 144 21.27 -9.87 1.48
C ALA A 144 20.11 -10.88 1.47
N PRO A 145 19.41 -11.07 0.34
CA PRO A 145 18.31 -12.01 0.24
C PRO A 145 18.74 -13.44 0.61
N GLY A 146 17.97 -14.08 1.50
CA GLY A 146 18.22 -15.46 1.93
C GLY A 146 19.42 -15.65 2.87
N ARG A 147 20.04 -14.57 3.37
CA ARG A 147 21.20 -14.61 4.26
C ARG A 147 20.83 -14.10 5.66
N TRP A 148 20.78 -15.02 6.62
CA TRP A 148 20.45 -14.75 8.02
C TRP A 148 21.68 -14.78 8.93
N ASP A 149 22.84 -15.14 8.38
CA ASP A 149 24.15 -15.25 9.03
C ASP A 149 24.95 -13.94 8.99
N ILE A 150 24.42 -12.89 8.36
CA ILE A 150 25.02 -11.57 8.23
C ILE A 150 24.13 -10.51 8.92
N GLY A 151 24.72 -9.40 9.34
CA GLY A 151 24.01 -8.37 10.06
C GLY A 151 24.92 -7.51 10.93
N VAL A 152 24.35 -6.94 11.98
CA VAL A 152 25.04 -5.98 12.86
C VAL A 152 24.74 -6.29 14.31
N GLY A 153 25.78 -6.47 15.12
CA GLY A 153 25.68 -6.89 16.51
C GLY A 153 25.25 -8.35 16.67
N GLY A 154 25.70 -9.23 15.78
CA GLY A 154 25.37 -10.67 15.81
C GLY A 154 23.95 -11.03 15.36
N GLU A 155 23.14 -10.05 14.95
CA GLU A 155 21.75 -10.26 14.53
C GLU A 155 21.48 -9.68 13.14
N PRO A 156 20.58 -10.30 12.35
CA PRO A 156 20.05 -9.72 11.12
C PRO A 156 19.49 -8.32 11.36
N VAL A 157 19.54 -7.49 10.32
CA VAL A 157 19.03 -6.12 10.36
C VAL A 157 17.72 -6.06 9.59
N PRO A 158 16.56 -6.09 10.27
CA PRO A 158 15.26 -6.13 9.60
C PRO A 158 14.85 -4.79 8.97
N SER A 159 15.42 -3.68 9.43
CA SER A 159 15.13 -2.34 8.94
C SER A 159 16.29 -1.37 9.15
N LEU A 160 16.35 -0.30 8.35
CA LEU A 160 17.31 0.78 8.55
C LEU A 160 17.15 1.47 9.92
N LEU A 161 15.93 1.50 10.46
CA LEU A 161 15.67 2.03 11.79
C LEU A 161 16.32 1.16 12.87
N THR A 162 16.24 -0.17 12.74
CA THR A 162 16.90 -1.11 13.65
C THR A 162 18.42 -0.92 13.61
N LEU A 163 19.00 -0.79 12.40
CA LEU A 163 20.42 -0.49 12.24
C LEU A 163 20.80 0.82 12.94
N SER A 164 20.06 1.89 12.66
CA SER A 164 20.30 3.21 13.26
C SER A 164 20.21 3.16 14.79
N ARG A 165 19.22 2.45 15.35
CA ARG A 165 19.07 2.28 16.79
C ARG A 165 20.22 1.48 17.40
N ARG A 166 20.68 0.41 16.75
CA ARG A 166 21.83 -0.38 17.20
C ARG A 166 23.10 0.45 17.22
N ILE A 167 23.36 1.22 16.15
CA ILE A 167 24.50 2.15 16.08
C ILE A 167 24.40 3.19 17.19
N GLN A 168 23.24 3.83 17.36
CA GLN A 168 23.03 4.85 18.38
C GLN A 168 23.22 4.29 19.80
N ALA A 169 22.74 3.08 20.07
CA ALA A 169 22.90 2.42 21.37
C ALA A 169 24.37 2.07 21.71
N HIS A 170 25.26 2.00 20.70
CA HIS A 170 26.67 1.69 20.87
C HIS A 170 27.58 2.91 20.63
N GLN A 171 27.05 4.13 20.70
CA GLN A 171 27.86 5.36 20.60
C GLN A 171 29.01 5.37 21.61
N GLY A 172 30.22 5.69 21.13
CA GLY A 172 31.45 5.62 21.93
C GLY A 172 32.01 4.20 22.14
N GLY A 173 31.34 3.16 21.64
CA GLY A 173 31.73 1.76 21.75
C GLY A 173 32.22 1.16 20.42
N SER A 174 32.25 -0.17 20.36
CA SER A 174 32.50 -0.94 19.12
C SER A 174 31.30 -1.83 18.82
N LEU A 175 30.98 -1.97 17.55
CA LEU A 175 29.86 -2.76 17.07
C LEU A 175 30.33 -3.69 15.95
N GLU A 176 29.98 -4.97 16.04
CA GLU A 176 30.30 -5.96 15.01
C GLU A 176 29.41 -5.76 13.79
N PHE A 177 30.02 -5.74 12.61
CA PHE A 177 29.37 -5.77 11.31
C PHE A 177 29.80 -7.06 10.60
N THR A 178 28.87 -7.99 10.46
CA THR A 178 29.06 -9.23 9.72
C THR A 178 28.53 -8.99 8.31
N VAL A 179 29.43 -8.83 7.35
CA VAL A 179 29.10 -8.46 5.97
C VAL A 179 29.41 -9.57 4.99
N LEU A 180 28.62 -9.68 3.93
CA LEU A 180 28.92 -10.53 2.79
C LEU A 180 29.72 -9.71 1.76
N ARG A 181 30.99 -10.05 1.59
CA ARG A 181 31.91 -9.41 0.65
C ARG A 181 31.98 -10.21 -0.66
N PRO A 182 31.55 -9.65 -1.80
CA PRO A 182 31.73 -10.30 -3.09
C PRO A 182 33.22 -10.32 -3.45
N ILE A 183 33.76 -11.51 -3.75
CA ILE A 183 35.13 -11.71 -4.24
C ILE A 183 35.11 -11.74 -5.77
N THR A 184 34.13 -12.46 -6.33
CA THR A 184 33.88 -12.55 -7.77
C THR A 184 32.37 -12.44 -8.03
N ASN A 185 31.94 -12.53 -9.29
CA ASN A 185 30.51 -12.56 -9.62
C ASN A 185 29.78 -13.81 -9.09
N ARG A 186 30.49 -14.85 -8.64
CA ARG A 186 29.90 -16.11 -8.15
C ARG A 186 30.32 -16.49 -6.74
N GLU A 187 31.33 -15.83 -6.20
CA GLU A 187 31.89 -16.14 -4.89
C GLU A 187 31.84 -14.92 -3.99
N ALA A 188 31.40 -15.15 -2.76
CA ALA A 188 31.38 -14.15 -1.72
C ALA A 188 31.76 -14.81 -0.39
N GLN A 189 32.40 -14.04 0.48
CA GLN A 189 32.81 -14.48 1.80
C GLN A 189 32.12 -13.65 2.88
N VAL A 190 31.87 -14.27 4.03
CA VAL A 190 31.39 -13.55 5.20
C VAL A 190 32.58 -13.01 5.97
N VAL A 191 32.54 -11.72 6.31
CA VAL A 191 33.60 -11.05 7.03
C VAL A 191 32.98 -10.33 8.23
N SER A 192 33.43 -10.67 9.44
CA SER A 192 33.10 -9.94 10.67
C SER A 192 34.11 -8.82 10.90
N LEU A 193 33.62 -7.59 11.01
CA LEU A 193 34.43 -6.38 11.18
C LEU A 193 33.95 -5.61 12.41
N TRP A 194 34.89 -5.15 13.24
CA TRP A 194 34.56 -4.34 14.42
C TRP A 194 34.65 -2.86 14.07
N VAL A 195 33.50 -2.16 14.11
CA VAL A 195 33.41 -0.74 13.80
C VAL A 195 33.34 0.07 15.08
N LYS A 196 34.29 1.00 15.28
CA LYS A 196 34.27 1.95 16.40
C LYS A 196 33.24 3.04 16.14
N ILE A 197 32.16 3.07 16.91
CA ILE A 197 31.10 4.05 16.71
C ILE A 197 31.49 5.36 17.38
N PRO A 198 31.54 6.49 16.65
CA PRO A 198 31.82 7.78 17.25
C PRO A 198 30.70 8.16 18.24
N SER A 199 31.09 8.85 19.31
CA SER A 199 30.20 9.46 20.30
C SER A 199 29.36 10.57 19.69
#